data_AF-A0A1Z8RH08-F1
#
_entry.id   AF-A0A1Z8RH08-F1
#
_cell.length_a   1.000
_cell.length_b   1.000
_cell.length_c   1.000
_cell.angle_alpha   90.00
_cell.angle_beta   90.00
_cell.angle_gamma   90.00
#
_symmetry.space_group_name_H-M   'P 1'
#
loop_
_entity.id
_entity.type
_entity.pdbx_description
1 polymer ?
#
loop_
_entity_poly.entity_id
_entity_poly.type
_entity_poly.pdbx_seq_one_letter_code
_entity_poly.pdbx_strand_id
1 'polypeptide(L)'
;MAEQATIMAEEMKPEKKVAFANRKYTNEEKRKMEEEELEQLMKEQKGEVEQTEPEESEPTSAEEKTFKKRYSDLRRHQQQQAEELKKEIESLKSQLSQAAQKEMKLPKSDEDIEQWAADYPDVAAIVETIAMKKAREQSTALEERMKAIDELQSSATKEKAEAELMRLHPDFGDIRDSDEFHEWAEEQPKWVQDALYDNDNDARSAARAIDLYKADMGISKEKPKSDKAAAKSVSTKDSRSKPQENEATSYLKESAVQKMSAQEYEKRSDEIMEAIRSGKFIYDVSGSAR
;
A
#
# COMPACT_ATOMS: atom_id res chain seq x y z
N MET A 1 -1.21 32.16 -12.00
CA MET A 1 -0.63 32.66 -10.74
C MET A 1 -1.63 33.68 -10.20
N ALA A 2 -2.46 33.45 -9.20
CA ALA A 2 -2.57 32.39 -8.22
C ALA A 2 -4.05 32.22 -7.89
N GLU A 3 -4.61 31.05 -8.19
CA GLU A 3 -5.86 30.61 -7.59
C GLU A 3 -5.48 29.46 -6.66
N GLN A 4 -5.45 29.76 -5.36
CA GLN A 4 -5.65 28.78 -4.29
C GLN A 4 -5.64 29.52 -2.94
N ALA A 5 -6.68 29.25 -2.17
CA ALA A 5 -6.79 29.32 -0.70
C ALA A 5 -7.92 30.22 -0.19
N THR A 6 -9.15 29.71 -0.24
CA THR A 6 -10.02 29.76 0.94
C THR A 6 -10.83 28.47 0.99
N ILE A 7 -10.86 27.92 2.18
CA ILE A 7 -11.05 26.54 2.55
C ILE A 7 -12.31 26.52 3.42
N MET A 8 -13.22 25.59 3.11
CA MET A 8 -14.19 24.93 4.01
C MET A 8 -15.51 25.61 4.43
N ALA A 9 -16.53 24.75 4.38
CA ALA A 9 -17.68 24.64 5.30
C ALA A 9 -18.88 25.56 5.06
N GLU A 10 -19.76 25.16 4.14
CA GLU A 10 -21.19 25.43 4.29
C GLU A 10 -22.02 24.20 3.89
N GLU A 11 -22.41 23.45 4.92
CA GLU A 11 -23.57 22.54 5.03
C GLU A 11 -24.02 21.73 3.80
N MET A 12 -23.57 20.47 3.74
CA MET A 12 -24.29 19.41 3.03
C MET A 12 -25.68 19.24 3.65
N LYS A 13 -26.71 19.82 3.02
CA LYS A 13 -28.11 19.50 3.32
C LYS A 13 -28.35 18.03 3.00
N PRO A 14 -28.86 17.20 3.94
CA PRO A 14 -29.18 15.82 3.63
C PRO A 14 -30.31 15.78 2.61
N GLU A 15 -30.09 15.05 1.51
CA GLU A 15 -31.15 14.72 0.56
C GLU A 15 -32.36 14.16 1.32
N LYS A 16 -33.53 14.77 1.10
CA LYS A 16 -34.79 14.24 1.62
C LYS A 16 -35.01 12.86 1.01
N LYS A 17 -34.70 11.82 1.79
CA LYS A 17 -35.17 10.46 1.55
C LYS A 17 -36.70 10.49 1.54
N VAL A 18 -37.29 10.54 0.36
CA VAL A 18 -38.70 10.21 0.17
C VAL A 18 -38.83 8.73 0.51
N ALA A 19 -39.42 8.47 1.68
CA ALA A 19 -39.80 7.15 2.11
C ALA A 19 -40.55 6.44 0.97
N PHE A 20 -40.19 5.19 0.73
CA PHE A 20 -40.90 4.28 -0.17
C PHE A 20 -42.39 4.25 0.22
N ALA A 21 -43.17 5.11 -0.42
CA ALA A 21 -44.61 5.09 -0.33
C ALA A 21 -45.09 3.80 -1.01
N ASN A 22 -45.78 2.98 -0.22
CA ASN A 22 -46.48 1.77 -0.62
C ASN A 22 -47.20 1.93 -1.98
N ARG A 23 -46.59 1.38 -3.04
CA ARG A 23 -47.30 0.94 -4.26
C ARG A 23 -47.25 -0.59 -4.30
N LYS A 24 -47.84 -1.25 -3.31
CA LYS A 24 -47.99 -2.72 -3.32
C LYS A 24 -49.14 -3.19 -4.22
N TYR A 25 -50.15 -2.34 -4.47
CA TYR A 25 -51.39 -2.80 -5.09
C TYR A 25 -51.46 -2.71 -6.62
N THR A 26 -50.58 -1.97 -7.32
CA THR A 26 -50.62 -1.89 -8.80
C THR A 26 -49.74 -2.90 -9.54
N ASN A 27 -48.78 -3.54 -8.86
CA ASN A 27 -47.86 -4.50 -9.49
C ASN A 27 -48.29 -5.97 -9.30
N GLU A 28 -49.11 -6.27 -8.30
CA GLU A 28 -49.66 -7.62 -8.13
C GLU A 28 -50.79 -7.91 -9.13
N GLU A 29 -51.66 -6.94 -9.39
CA GLU A 29 -52.71 -7.07 -10.41
C GLU A 29 -52.14 -7.16 -11.82
N LYS A 30 -51.10 -6.37 -12.14
CA LYS A 30 -50.38 -6.49 -13.42
C LYS A 30 -49.65 -7.82 -13.56
N ARG A 31 -48.99 -8.31 -12.50
CA ARG A 31 -48.35 -9.63 -12.54
C ARG A 31 -49.34 -10.76 -12.69
N LYS A 32 -50.52 -10.67 -12.07
CA LYS A 32 -51.58 -11.65 -12.29
C LYS A 32 -52.12 -11.63 -13.71
N MET A 33 -52.35 -10.45 -14.29
CA MET A 33 -52.76 -10.35 -15.70
C MET A 33 -51.67 -10.86 -16.65
N GLU A 34 -50.40 -10.56 -16.38
CA GLU A 34 -49.26 -11.05 -17.16
C GLU A 34 -49.06 -12.57 -16.99
N GLU A 35 -49.26 -13.14 -15.80
CA GLU A 35 -49.26 -14.60 -15.56
C GLU A 35 -50.45 -15.28 -16.25
N GLU A 36 -51.64 -14.69 -16.21
CA GLU A 36 -52.83 -15.20 -16.89
C GLU A 36 -52.69 -15.14 -18.42
N GLU A 37 -52.08 -14.07 -18.96
CA GLU A 37 -51.76 -13.95 -20.39
C GLU A 37 -50.67 -14.96 -20.81
N LEU A 38 -49.67 -15.18 -19.97
CA LEU A 38 -48.64 -16.20 -20.20
C LEU A 38 -49.21 -17.62 -20.14
N GLU A 39 -50.13 -17.88 -19.22
CA GLU A 39 -50.86 -19.14 -19.11
C GLU A 39 -51.78 -19.36 -20.32
N GLN A 40 -52.47 -18.31 -20.80
CA GLN A 40 -53.25 -18.38 -22.04
C GLN A 40 -52.39 -18.69 -23.25
N LEU A 41 -51.25 -18.02 -23.43
CA LEU A 41 -50.32 -18.30 -24.52
C LEU A 41 -49.70 -19.70 -24.40
N MET A 42 -49.39 -20.16 -23.19
CA MET A 42 -48.92 -21.52 -22.95
C MET A 42 -50.00 -22.57 -23.21
N LYS A 43 -51.28 -22.25 -22.97
CA LYS A 43 -52.43 -23.12 -23.23
C LYS A 43 -52.80 -23.17 -24.72
N GLU A 44 -52.68 -22.05 -25.43
CA GLU A 44 -52.73 -21.97 -26.90
C GLU A 44 -51.59 -22.76 -27.55
N GLN A 45 -50.37 -22.62 -27.03
CA GLN A 45 -49.18 -23.31 -27.57
C GLN A 45 -49.17 -24.81 -27.24
N LYS A 46 -49.77 -25.23 -26.11
CA LYS A 46 -49.98 -26.65 -25.75
C LYS A 46 -51.23 -27.27 -26.40
N GLY A 47 -52.05 -26.49 -27.11
CA GLY A 47 -53.20 -27.01 -27.84
C GLY A 47 -54.34 -27.51 -26.95
N GLU A 48 -54.56 -26.87 -25.80
CA GLU A 48 -55.72 -27.14 -24.93
C GLU A 48 -56.74 -26.00 -25.04
N VAL A 49 -57.14 -25.72 -26.29
CA VAL A 49 -58.41 -25.04 -26.55
C VAL A 49 -59.48 -26.11 -26.34
N GLU A 50 -60.35 -25.83 -25.39
CA GLU A 50 -61.62 -26.50 -25.15
C GLU A 50 -62.27 -26.88 -26.49
N GLN A 51 -62.40 -28.18 -26.68
CA GLN A 51 -62.91 -28.79 -27.89
C GLN A 51 -64.43 -28.56 -27.96
N THR A 52 -64.86 -27.35 -28.33
CA THR A 52 -66.14 -27.20 -29.02
C THR A 52 -65.93 -27.79 -30.40
N GLU A 53 -66.37 -29.04 -30.60
CA GLU A 53 -66.52 -29.63 -31.94
C GLU A 53 -67.33 -28.65 -32.82
N PRO A 54 -66.75 -28.12 -33.92
CA PRO A 54 -67.56 -27.87 -35.09
C PRO A 54 -67.73 -29.23 -35.78
N GLU A 55 -68.97 -29.69 -35.79
CA GLU A 55 -69.49 -30.75 -36.65
C GLU A 55 -68.81 -30.67 -38.03
N GLU A 56 -68.02 -31.70 -38.39
CA GLU A 56 -67.36 -31.77 -39.70
C GLU A 56 -68.43 -31.85 -40.79
N SER A 57 -68.73 -30.73 -41.44
CA SER A 57 -69.44 -30.75 -42.71
C SER A 57 -68.57 -31.47 -43.75
N GLU A 58 -69.14 -32.47 -44.41
CA GLU A 58 -68.45 -33.25 -45.43
C GLU A 58 -67.81 -32.34 -46.50
N PRO A 59 -66.56 -32.62 -46.93
CA PRO A 59 -65.86 -31.81 -47.93
C PRO A 59 -66.54 -31.93 -49.29
N THR A 60 -67.26 -30.88 -49.69
CA THR A 60 -68.02 -30.83 -50.95
C THR A 60 -67.17 -30.45 -52.17
N SER A 61 -65.92 -30.00 -51.99
CA SER A 61 -64.98 -29.69 -53.09
C SER A 61 -63.68 -30.51 -53.03
N ALA A 62 -63.24 -31.02 -54.18
CA ALA A 62 -61.99 -31.79 -54.32
C ALA A 62 -60.74 -30.98 -53.94
N GLU A 63 -60.80 -29.65 -53.99
CA GLU A 63 -59.69 -28.75 -53.70
C GLU A 63 -59.38 -28.68 -52.20
N GLU A 64 -60.39 -28.66 -51.34
CA GLU A 64 -60.25 -28.62 -49.87
C GLU A 64 -59.62 -29.91 -49.33
N LYS A 65 -59.91 -31.05 -49.96
CA LYS A 65 -59.24 -32.33 -49.66
C LYS A 65 -57.74 -32.28 -49.95
N THR A 66 -57.31 -31.54 -50.98
CA THR A 66 -55.87 -31.36 -51.27
C THR A 66 -55.20 -30.34 -50.36
N PHE A 67 -55.94 -29.33 -49.90
CA PHE A 67 -55.43 -28.31 -48.98
C PHE A 67 -55.21 -28.89 -47.57
N LYS A 68 -56.17 -29.66 -47.04
CA LYS A 68 -56.03 -30.34 -45.73
C LYS A 68 -54.85 -31.32 -45.74
N LYS A 69 -54.64 -32.06 -46.84
CA LYS A 69 -53.46 -32.94 -47.00
C LYS A 69 -52.15 -32.16 -47.01
N ARG A 70 -52.04 -31.12 -47.85
CA ARG A 70 -50.86 -30.26 -47.93
C ARG A 70 -50.55 -29.57 -46.60
N TYR A 71 -51.57 -29.10 -45.88
CA TYR A 71 -51.40 -28.50 -44.55
C TYR A 71 -50.96 -29.54 -43.52
N SER A 72 -51.52 -30.75 -43.55
CA SER A 72 -51.10 -31.83 -42.65
C SER A 72 -49.66 -32.27 -42.92
N ASP A 73 -49.24 -32.32 -44.18
CA ASP A 73 -47.87 -32.66 -44.57
C ASP A 73 -46.90 -31.55 -44.17
N LEU A 74 -47.27 -30.27 -44.37
CA LEU A 74 -46.48 -29.13 -43.93
C LEU A 74 -46.32 -29.10 -42.41
N ARG A 75 -47.39 -29.39 -41.67
CA ARG A 75 -47.35 -29.48 -40.21
C ARG A 75 -46.44 -30.62 -39.74
N ARG A 76 -46.54 -31.80 -40.36
CA ARG A 76 -45.65 -32.95 -40.06
C ARG A 76 -44.19 -32.62 -40.33
N HIS A 77 -43.89 -31.96 -41.44
CA HIS A 77 -42.53 -31.55 -41.77
C HIS A 77 -42.00 -30.49 -40.79
N GLN A 78 -42.80 -29.49 -40.41
CA GLN A 78 -42.40 -28.52 -39.38
C GLN A 78 -42.17 -29.20 -38.02
N GLN A 79 -42.98 -30.20 -37.68
CA GLN A 79 -42.83 -30.95 -36.44
C GLN A 79 -41.56 -31.83 -36.44
N GLN A 80 -41.24 -32.46 -37.58
CA GLN A 80 -39.98 -33.18 -37.78
C GLN A 80 -38.76 -32.25 -37.68
N GLN A 81 -38.80 -31.08 -38.33
CA GLN A 81 -37.73 -30.07 -38.22
C GLN A 81 -37.56 -29.58 -36.78
N ALA A 82 -38.66 -29.36 -36.05
CA ALA A 82 -38.60 -28.97 -34.65
C ALA A 82 -38.01 -30.06 -33.75
N GLU A 83 -38.28 -31.34 -34.03
CA GLU A 83 -37.67 -32.47 -33.32
C GLU A 83 -36.19 -32.64 -33.65
N GLU A 84 -35.78 -32.45 -34.91
CA GLU A 84 -34.37 -32.45 -35.32
C GLU A 84 -33.59 -31.33 -34.65
N LEU A 85 -34.12 -30.10 -34.67
CA LEU A 85 -33.51 -28.96 -33.97
C LEU A 85 -33.43 -29.18 -32.46
N LYS A 86 -34.44 -29.80 -31.84
CA LYS A 86 -34.38 -30.15 -30.42
C LYS A 86 -33.26 -31.15 -30.13
N LYS A 87 -33.09 -32.18 -30.97
CA LYS A 87 -32.00 -33.16 -30.84
C LYS A 87 -30.63 -32.50 -31.03
N GLU A 88 -30.49 -31.60 -32.00
CA GLU A 88 -29.25 -30.84 -32.19
C GLU A 88 -28.94 -29.94 -31.00
N ILE A 89 -29.94 -29.23 -30.46
CA ILE A 89 -29.78 -28.42 -29.26
C ILE A 89 -29.37 -29.28 -28.06
N GLU A 90 -29.96 -30.46 -27.89
CA GLU A 90 -29.61 -31.37 -26.80
C GLU A 90 -28.20 -31.94 -26.97
N SER A 91 -27.80 -32.29 -28.20
CA SER A 91 -26.43 -32.68 -28.54
C SER A 91 -25.43 -31.58 -28.25
N LEU A 92 -25.71 -30.34 -28.69
CA LEU A 92 -24.87 -29.17 -28.42
C LEU A 92 -24.79 -28.85 -26.92
N LYS A 93 -25.91 -28.96 -26.20
CA LYS A 93 -25.94 -28.80 -24.73
C LYS A 93 -25.10 -29.87 -24.03
N SER A 94 -25.19 -31.12 -24.49
CA SER A 94 -24.35 -32.20 -23.97
C SER A 94 -22.87 -31.94 -24.22
N GLN A 95 -22.49 -31.54 -25.44
CA GLN A 95 -21.11 -31.20 -25.78
C GLN A 95 -20.59 -30.02 -24.96
N LEU A 96 -21.40 -28.97 -24.80
CA LEU A 96 -21.07 -27.81 -23.96
C LEU A 96 -20.91 -28.23 -22.50
N SER A 97 -21.79 -29.09 -21.98
CA SER A 97 -21.69 -29.57 -20.60
C SER A 97 -20.43 -30.39 -20.35
N GLN A 98 -20.02 -31.22 -21.33
CA GLN A 98 -18.80 -32.01 -21.27
C GLN A 98 -17.54 -31.15 -21.38
N ALA A 99 -17.56 -30.10 -22.20
CA ALA A 99 -16.49 -29.13 -22.29
C ALA A 99 -16.36 -28.31 -20.99
N ALA A 100 -17.48 -27.79 -20.48
CA ALA A 100 -17.52 -27.01 -19.24
C ALA A 100 -17.10 -27.83 -18.01
N GLN A 101 -17.40 -29.13 -17.96
CA GLN A 101 -16.92 -30.02 -16.89
C GLN A 101 -15.42 -30.28 -16.94
N LYS A 102 -14.80 -30.22 -18.13
CA LYS A 102 -13.34 -30.35 -18.29
C LYS A 102 -12.59 -29.06 -17.95
N GLU A 103 -13.19 -27.89 -18.18
CA GLU A 103 -12.52 -26.60 -17.95
C GLU A 103 -12.35 -26.20 -16.47
N MET A 104 -13.04 -26.86 -15.53
CA MET A 104 -13.14 -26.36 -14.14
C MET A 104 -12.19 -27.03 -13.13
N LYS A 105 -11.01 -27.50 -13.54
CA LYS A 105 -9.97 -27.97 -12.61
C LYS A 105 -8.69 -27.16 -12.78
N LEU A 106 -8.68 -25.98 -12.15
CA LEU A 106 -7.41 -25.28 -11.89
C LEU A 106 -6.67 -26.04 -10.77
N PRO A 107 -5.40 -26.42 -10.97
CA PRO A 107 -4.61 -27.07 -9.93
C PRO A 107 -4.42 -26.11 -8.75
N LYS A 108 -4.64 -26.62 -7.52
CA LYS A 108 -4.57 -25.84 -6.27
C LYS A 108 -3.42 -26.26 -5.36
N SER A 109 -2.73 -27.35 -5.69
CA SER A 109 -1.58 -27.88 -4.95
C SER A 109 -0.44 -28.20 -5.91
N ASP A 110 0.80 -28.21 -5.40
CA ASP A 110 2.00 -28.47 -6.22
C ASP A 110 1.94 -29.83 -6.92
N GLU A 111 1.40 -30.86 -6.27
CA GLU A 111 1.20 -32.20 -6.86
C GLU A 111 0.10 -32.19 -7.94
N ASP A 112 -0.93 -31.35 -7.81
CA ASP A 112 -1.94 -31.17 -8.86
C ASP A 112 -1.36 -30.42 -10.08
N ILE A 113 -0.35 -29.57 -9.89
CA ILE A 113 0.31 -28.84 -10.98
C ILE A 113 1.08 -29.80 -11.88
N GLU A 114 1.77 -30.80 -11.33
CA GLU A 114 2.50 -31.79 -12.13
C GLU A 114 1.56 -32.65 -12.98
N GLN A 115 0.44 -33.11 -12.40
CA GLN A 115 -0.56 -33.87 -13.16
C GLN A 115 -1.25 -32.99 -14.21
N TRP A 116 -1.58 -31.76 -13.87
CA TRP A 116 -2.15 -30.80 -14.82
C TRP A 116 -1.17 -30.44 -15.96
N ALA A 117 0.12 -30.32 -15.65
CA ALA A 117 1.15 -30.07 -16.66
C ALA A 117 1.31 -31.27 -17.61
N ALA A 118 1.11 -32.49 -17.11
CA ALA A 118 1.10 -33.69 -17.94
C ALA A 118 -0.15 -33.77 -18.85
N ASP A 119 -1.31 -33.35 -18.36
CA ASP A 119 -2.56 -33.32 -19.12
C ASP A 119 -2.60 -32.20 -20.18
N TYR A 120 -1.90 -31.08 -19.92
CA TYR A 120 -1.85 -29.90 -20.80
C TYR A 120 -0.42 -29.38 -21.03
N PRO A 121 0.45 -30.13 -21.73
CA PRO A 121 1.88 -29.83 -21.85
C PRO A 121 2.15 -28.50 -22.58
N ASP A 122 1.36 -28.16 -23.60
CA ASP A 122 1.56 -26.92 -24.38
C ASP A 122 1.26 -25.67 -23.55
N VAL A 123 0.19 -25.72 -22.73
CA VAL A 123 -0.18 -24.60 -21.85
C VAL A 123 0.80 -24.51 -20.68
N ALA A 124 1.21 -25.66 -20.12
CA ALA A 124 2.21 -25.71 -19.06
C ALA A 124 3.57 -25.14 -19.50
N ALA A 125 4.05 -25.47 -20.71
CA ALA A 125 5.28 -24.91 -21.25
C ALA A 125 5.21 -23.38 -21.43
N ILE A 126 4.06 -22.84 -21.83
CA ILE A 126 3.86 -21.38 -21.93
C ILE A 126 3.86 -20.75 -20.53
N VAL A 127 3.15 -21.33 -19.56
CA VAL A 127 3.13 -20.82 -18.18
C VAL A 127 4.51 -20.91 -17.54
N GLU A 128 5.25 -21.99 -17.76
CA GLU A 128 6.62 -22.19 -17.27
C GLU A 128 7.57 -21.16 -17.88
N THR A 129 7.51 -20.93 -19.19
CA THR A 129 8.36 -19.91 -19.84
C THR A 129 8.03 -18.49 -19.36
N ILE A 130 6.74 -18.17 -19.16
CA ILE A 130 6.31 -16.89 -18.57
C ILE A 130 6.77 -16.80 -17.11
N ALA A 131 6.65 -17.87 -16.33
CA ALA A 131 7.10 -17.93 -14.95
C ALA A 131 8.62 -17.76 -14.85
N MET A 132 9.40 -18.44 -15.70
CA MET A 132 10.84 -18.26 -15.79
C MET A 132 11.22 -16.85 -16.24
N LYS A 133 10.51 -16.26 -17.19
CA LYS A 133 10.76 -14.87 -17.63
C LYS A 133 10.47 -13.89 -16.49
N LYS A 134 9.36 -14.06 -15.79
CA LYS A 134 8.98 -13.26 -14.62
C LYS A 134 9.96 -13.45 -13.46
N ALA A 135 10.41 -14.68 -13.20
CA ALA A 135 11.41 -14.99 -12.18
C ALA A 135 12.75 -14.33 -12.51
N ARG A 136 13.19 -14.37 -13.78
CA ARG A 136 14.41 -13.65 -14.22
C ARG A 136 14.24 -12.14 -14.05
N GLU A 137 13.12 -11.57 -14.47
CA GLU A 137 12.85 -10.13 -14.32
C GLU A 137 12.81 -9.70 -12.84
N GLN A 138 12.21 -10.52 -11.98
CA GLN A 138 12.24 -10.29 -10.54
C GLN A 138 13.65 -10.43 -9.97
N SER A 139 14.44 -11.42 -10.40
CA SER A 139 15.84 -11.58 -9.99
C SER A 139 16.67 -10.36 -10.39
N THR A 140 16.56 -9.90 -11.64
CA THR A 140 17.31 -8.73 -12.11
C THR A 140 16.91 -7.47 -11.35
N ALA A 141 15.62 -7.26 -11.08
CA ALA A 141 15.15 -6.12 -10.30
C ALA A 141 15.61 -6.19 -8.84
N LEU A 142 15.69 -7.38 -8.25
CA LEU A 142 16.23 -7.59 -6.91
C LEU A 142 17.75 -7.37 -6.87
N GLU A 143 18.49 -7.85 -7.86
CA GLU A 143 19.93 -7.63 -7.99
C GLU A 143 20.27 -6.14 -8.13
N GLU A 144 19.52 -5.39 -8.93
CA GLU A 144 19.70 -3.93 -9.07
C GLU A 144 19.43 -3.21 -7.74
N ARG A 145 18.35 -3.58 -7.05
CA ARG A 145 18.04 -3.01 -5.72
C ARG A 145 19.11 -3.36 -4.70
N MET A 146 19.61 -4.59 -4.71
CA MET A 146 20.66 -5.02 -3.80
C MET A 146 21.96 -4.26 -4.07
N LYS A 147 22.37 -4.11 -5.34
CA LYS A 147 23.51 -3.28 -5.73
C LYS A 147 23.36 -1.83 -5.27
N ALA A 148 22.18 -1.23 -5.44
CA ALA A 148 21.93 0.13 -5.00
C ALA A 148 21.99 0.27 -3.46
N ILE A 149 21.55 -0.75 -2.73
CA ILE A 149 21.66 -0.80 -1.26
C ILE A 149 23.13 -0.95 -0.85
N ASP A 150 23.88 -1.83 -1.49
CA ASP A 150 25.30 -2.05 -1.19
C ASP A 150 26.13 -0.79 -1.47
N GLU A 151 25.85 -0.10 -2.58
CA GLU A 151 26.49 1.18 -2.92
C GLU A 151 26.13 2.27 -1.90
N LEU A 152 24.86 2.37 -1.49
CA LEU A 152 24.42 3.31 -0.45
C LEU A 152 25.02 2.98 0.93
N GLN A 153 25.16 1.71 1.27
CA GLN A 153 25.82 1.31 2.51
C GLN A 153 27.31 1.65 2.45
N SER A 154 27.98 1.37 1.33
CA SER A 154 29.38 1.72 1.14
C SER A 154 29.57 3.23 1.27
N SER A 155 28.81 4.05 0.55
CA SER A 155 28.93 5.51 0.64
C SER A 155 28.62 6.04 2.05
N ALA A 156 27.58 5.53 2.72
CA ALA A 156 27.26 5.92 4.09
C ALA A 156 28.36 5.54 5.08
N THR A 157 29.01 4.38 4.91
CA THR A 157 30.16 3.99 5.75
C THR A 157 31.36 4.90 5.50
N LYS A 158 31.63 5.28 4.25
CA LYS A 158 32.69 6.23 3.87
C LYS A 158 32.46 7.60 4.47
N GLU A 159 31.28 8.18 4.22
CA GLU A 159 30.92 9.49 4.76
C GLU A 159 30.97 9.52 6.29
N LYS A 160 30.53 8.44 6.96
CA LYS A 160 30.63 8.33 8.41
C LYS A 160 32.09 8.27 8.88
N ALA A 161 32.93 7.51 8.19
CA ALA A 161 34.35 7.40 8.52
C ALA A 161 35.06 8.76 8.30
N GLU A 162 34.80 9.44 7.19
CA GLU A 162 35.34 10.78 6.91
C GLU A 162 34.88 11.81 7.95
N ALA A 163 33.60 11.80 8.33
CA ALA A 163 33.09 12.69 9.38
C ALA A 163 33.75 12.41 10.75
N GLU A 164 33.96 11.14 11.10
CA GLU A 164 34.68 10.77 12.33
C GLU A 164 36.16 11.19 12.26
N LEU A 165 36.80 11.05 11.10
CA LEU A 165 38.18 11.47 10.85
C LEU A 165 38.34 12.98 10.99
N MET A 166 37.48 13.77 10.35
CA MET A 166 37.45 15.23 10.48
C MET A 166 37.17 15.69 11.91
N ARG A 167 36.40 14.92 12.69
CA ARG A 167 36.19 15.19 14.12
C ARG A 167 37.45 14.95 14.96
N LEU A 168 38.24 13.94 14.62
CA LEU A 168 39.50 13.62 15.31
C LEU A 168 40.65 14.55 14.90
N HIS A 169 40.67 14.94 13.63
CA HIS A 169 41.67 15.79 12.99
C HIS A 169 40.98 16.90 12.17
N PRO A 170 40.60 18.02 12.78
CA PRO A 170 39.94 19.13 12.07
C PRO A 170 40.80 19.78 10.97
N ASP A 171 42.12 19.69 11.12
CA ASP A 171 43.16 20.14 10.17
C ASP A 171 43.48 19.08 9.11
N PHE A 172 42.79 17.94 9.08
CA PHE A 172 43.00 16.90 8.07
C PHE A 172 42.76 17.42 6.67
N GLY A 173 41.79 18.32 6.45
CA GLY A 173 41.55 18.93 5.15
C GLY A 173 42.79 19.61 4.57
N ASP A 174 43.49 20.40 5.39
CA ASP A 174 44.72 21.10 4.98
C ASP A 174 45.90 20.12 4.81
N ILE A 175 46.00 19.11 5.68
CA ILE A 175 47.06 18.09 5.60
C ILE A 175 46.91 17.22 4.35
N ARG A 176 45.67 16.84 4.01
CA ARG A 176 45.35 16.02 2.85
C ARG A 176 45.69 16.72 1.53
N ASP A 177 45.64 18.05 1.49
CA ASP A 177 45.95 18.85 0.30
C ASP A 177 47.45 19.23 0.22
N SER A 178 48.27 18.82 1.19
CA SER A 178 49.71 19.12 1.23
C SER A 178 50.54 18.10 0.47
N ASP A 179 51.41 18.56 -0.43
CA ASP A 179 52.38 17.72 -1.13
C ASP A 179 53.33 17.01 -0.14
N GLU A 180 53.73 17.67 0.95
CA GLU A 180 54.61 17.11 1.99
C GLU A 180 53.99 15.87 2.68
N PHE A 181 52.66 15.82 2.79
CA PHE A 181 51.95 14.68 3.37
C PHE A 181 51.95 13.48 2.42
N HIS A 182 51.78 13.71 1.12
CA HIS A 182 51.84 12.66 0.10
C HIS A 182 53.25 12.08 -0.03
N GLU A 183 54.29 12.93 -0.05
CA GLU A 183 55.68 12.48 -0.07
C GLU A 183 56.02 11.66 1.19
N TRP A 184 55.62 12.14 2.37
CA TRP A 184 55.80 11.37 3.61
C TRP A 184 55.07 10.02 3.55
N ALA A 185 53.82 9.98 3.07
CA ALA A 185 53.01 8.77 3.02
C ALA A 185 53.60 7.69 2.08
N GLU A 186 54.19 8.10 0.95
CA GLU A 186 54.86 7.18 0.02
C GLU A 186 56.10 6.52 0.62
N GLU A 187 56.79 7.19 1.54
CA GLU A 187 57.95 6.64 2.25
C GLU A 187 57.57 5.70 3.40
N GLN A 188 56.31 5.70 3.83
CA GLN A 188 55.84 4.87 4.93
C GLN A 188 55.68 3.39 4.57
N PRO A 189 55.73 2.47 5.55
CA PRO A 189 55.43 1.07 5.32
C PRO A 189 53.99 0.85 4.80
N LYS A 190 53.79 -0.25 4.07
CA LYS A 190 52.53 -0.59 3.40
C LYS A 190 51.28 -0.46 4.28
N TRP A 191 51.35 -0.83 5.56
CA TRP A 191 50.18 -0.73 6.46
C TRP A 191 49.73 0.71 6.72
N VAL A 192 50.62 1.70 6.64
CA VAL A 192 50.28 3.13 6.78
C VAL A 192 49.64 3.63 5.49
N GLN A 193 50.21 3.26 4.35
CA GLN A 193 49.67 3.59 3.02
C GLN A 193 48.27 3.01 2.85
N ASP A 194 48.11 1.73 3.17
CA ASP A 194 46.82 1.04 3.10
C ASP A 194 45.80 1.72 4.05
N ALA A 195 46.23 2.22 5.22
CA ALA A 195 45.36 2.94 6.16
C ALA A 195 44.96 4.36 5.70
N LEU A 196 45.73 5.00 4.81
CA LEU A 196 45.49 6.35 4.28
C LEU A 196 44.71 6.35 2.95
N TYR A 197 45.02 5.42 2.06
CA TYR A 197 44.54 5.44 0.68
C TYR A 197 43.56 4.30 0.36
N ASP A 198 43.78 3.11 0.92
CA ASP A 198 42.96 1.93 0.61
C ASP A 198 41.85 1.68 1.64
N ASN A 199 41.92 2.35 2.79
CA ASN A 199 40.95 2.23 3.87
C ASN A 199 39.90 3.34 3.79
N ASP A 200 38.69 2.95 3.39
CA ASP A 200 37.56 3.83 3.17
C ASP A 200 36.50 3.75 4.30
N ASN A 201 36.69 2.87 5.29
CA ASN A 201 35.66 2.58 6.29
C ASN A 201 36.13 2.65 7.77
N ASP A 202 37.43 2.68 8.03
CA ASP A 202 38.01 2.76 9.37
C ASP A 202 38.72 4.10 9.62
N ALA A 203 37.95 5.06 10.13
CA ALA A 203 38.44 6.38 10.52
C ALA A 203 39.57 6.33 11.57
N ARG A 204 39.64 5.29 12.41
CA ARG A 204 40.61 5.23 13.52
C ARG A 204 41.99 4.84 13.02
N SER A 205 42.05 3.92 12.06
CA SER A 205 43.30 3.53 11.42
C SER A 205 43.89 4.71 10.63
N ALA A 206 43.05 5.42 9.87
CA ALA A 206 43.44 6.65 9.19
C ALA A 206 43.89 7.74 10.18
N ALA A 207 43.13 7.99 11.25
CA ALA A 207 43.48 8.95 12.29
C ALA A 207 44.83 8.64 12.94
N ARG A 208 45.09 7.35 13.25
CA ARG A 208 46.36 6.94 13.85
C ARG A 208 47.54 7.18 12.92
N ALA A 209 47.36 6.98 11.63
CA ALA A 209 48.39 7.27 10.64
C ALA A 209 48.63 8.78 10.47
N ILE A 210 47.58 9.60 10.51
CA ILE A 210 47.71 11.07 10.52
C ILE A 210 48.40 11.56 11.81
N ASP A 211 48.11 10.95 12.96
CA ASP A 211 48.81 11.25 14.22
C ASP A 211 50.31 10.94 14.12
N LEU A 212 50.72 9.91 13.37
CA LEU A 212 52.13 9.60 13.11
C LEU A 212 52.78 10.68 12.25
N TYR A 213 52.14 11.08 11.14
CA TYR A 213 52.61 12.19 10.32
C TYR A 213 52.87 13.45 11.14
N LYS A 214 51.89 13.82 11.98
CA LYS A 214 52.01 14.98 12.87
C LYS A 214 53.13 14.84 13.89
N ALA A 215 53.36 13.64 14.40
CA ALA A 215 54.45 13.38 15.32
C ALA A 215 55.82 13.53 14.64
N ASP A 216 55.97 13.01 13.42
CA ASP A 216 57.19 13.06 12.63
C ASP A 216 57.52 14.50 12.18
N MET A 217 56.50 15.24 11.74
CA MET A 217 56.64 16.64 11.31
C MET A 217 56.68 17.65 12.46
N GLY A 218 56.55 17.18 13.72
CA GLY A 218 56.52 18.07 14.89
C GLY A 218 55.29 18.97 14.98
N ILE A 219 54.23 18.67 14.22
CA ILE A 219 52.94 19.37 14.21
C ILE A 219 52.12 18.86 15.41
N SER A 220 52.58 19.14 16.63
CA SER A 220 51.85 18.75 17.83
C SER A 220 50.54 19.55 17.92
N LYS A 221 49.44 18.91 18.37
CA LYS A 221 48.21 19.61 18.77
C LYS A 221 48.60 20.80 19.66
N GLU A 222 48.26 22.02 19.26
CA GLU A 222 48.36 23.17 20.16
C GLU A 222 47.69 22.76 21.48
N LYS A 223 48.48 22.68 22.56
CA LYS A 223 47.91 22.44 23.89
C LYS A 223 46.84 23.52 24.07
N PRO A 224 45.59 23.16 24.44
CA PRO A 224 44.62 24.19 24.80
C PRO A 224 45.31 25.09 25.80
N LYS A 225 45.42 26.39 25.47
CA LYS A 225 46.06 27.36 26.35
C LYS A 225 45.44 27.14 27.71
N SER A 226 46.24 26.68 28.68
CA SER A 226 45.67 26.40 29.99
C SER A 226 45.13 27.73 30.49
N ASP A 227 43.82 27.81 30.70
CA ASP A 227 43.12 28.96 31.28
C ASP A 227 43.48 29.13 32.76
N LYS A 228 44.76 29.00 33.10
CA LYS A 228 45.32 29.35 34.40
C LYS A 228 45.21 30.86 34.68
N ALA A 229 44.88 31.66 33.66
CA ALA A 229 44.49 33.05 33.79
C ALA A 229 43.04 33.23 34.25
N ALA A 230 42.10 32.37 33.83
CA ALA A 230 40.70 32.44 34.26
C ALA A 230 40.53 32.10 35.76
N ALA A 231 41.39 31.23 36.31
CA ALA A 231 41.43 30.95 37.74
C ALA A 231 42.02 32.09 38.59
N LYS A 232 42.74 33.05 37.98
CA LYS A 232 43.30 34.21 38.67
C LYS A 232 42.40 35.46 38.62
N SER A 233 41.35 35.45 37.80
CA SER A 233 40.45 36.58 37.61
C SER A 233 39.17 36.52 38.46
N VAL A 234 39.05 35.57 39.39
CA VAL A 234 38.00 35.63 40.42
C VAL A 234 38.37 36.66 41.48
N SER A 235 38.10 37.93 41.19
CA SER A 235 38.04 38.96 42.22
C SER A 235 36.94 38.58 43.21
N THR A 236 37.27 38.57 44.51
CA THR A 236 36.33 38.27 45.60
C THR A 236 35.42 39.46 45.89
N LYS A 237 34.80 40.05 44.86
CA LYS A 237 33.95 41.22 44.98
C LYS A 237 32.62 40.99 44.26
N ASP A 238 31.65 40.51 45.03
CA ASP A 238 30.23 40.77 44.88
C ASP A 238 29.63 40.73 43.47
N SER A 239 29.60 39.54 42.86
CA SER A 239 28.49 39.20 41.96
C SER A 239 27.70 38.05 42.60
N ARG A 240 26.56 38.40 43.19
CA ARG A 240 25.52 37.43 43.53
C ARG A 240 25.01 36.83 42.23
N SER A 241 25.63 35.75 41.78
CA SER A 241 25.00 34.81 40.86
C SER A 241 23.78 34.25 41.57
N LYS A 242 22.58 34.63 41.11
CA LYS A 242 21.35 33.88 41.44
C LYS A 242 21.63 32.42 41.10
N PRO A 243 21.34 31.45 42.00
CA PRO A 243 21.28 30.06 41.59
C PRO A 243 20.32 29.97 40.41
N GLN A 244 20.75 29.26 39.36
CA GLN A 244 19.90 28.87 38.26
C GLN A 244 18.58 28.34 38.83
N GLU A 245 17.49 29.00 38.45
CA GLU A 245 16.17 28.76 39.01
C GLU A 245 15.86 27.27 38.87
N ASN A 246 15.62 26.63 40.01
CA ASN A 246 15.20 25.24 40.12
C ASN A 246 14.09 24.98 39.07
N GLU A 247 14.31 24.13 38.06
CA GLU A 247 13.24 23.72 37.13
C GLU A 247 12.03 23.12 37.86
N ALA A 248 12.19 22.76 39.14
CA ALA A 248 11.11 22.37 40.04
C ALA A 248 10.01 23.43 40.26
N THR A 249 10.25 24.73 40.01
CA THR A 249 9.19 25.77 40.05
C THR A 249 8.45 25.92 38.72
N SER A 250 8.93 25.31 37.63
CA SER A 250 8.29 25.40 36.32
C SER A 250 7.17 24.37 36.10
N TYR A 251 6.92 23.48 37.06
CA TYR A 251 5.89 22.45 36.96
C TYR A 251 4.58 22.88 37.63
N LEU A 252 3.49 22.92 36.86
CA LEU A 252 2.16 23.22 37.36
C LEU A 252 1.44 21.92 37.74
N LYS A 253 0.81 21.87 38.93
CA LYS A 253 0.08 20.67 39.40
C LYS A 253 -1.42 20.79 39.17
N GLU A 254 -2.06 19.68 38.81
CA GLU A 254 -3.52 19.57 38.65
C GLU A 254 -4.28 19.97 39.93
N SER A 255 -3.83 19.52 41.10
CA SER A 255 -4.42 19.88 42.39
C SER A 255 -4.36 21.38 42.69
N ALA A 256 -3.38 22.10 42.14
CA ALA A 256 -3.26 23.55 42.28
C ALA A 256 -4.29 24.25 41.38
N VAL A 257 -4.45 23.81 40.13
CA VAL A 257 -5.47 24.33 39.19
C VAL A 257 -6.89 24.04 39.67
N GLN A 258 -7.14 22.86 40.22
CA GLN A 258 -8.45 22.47 40.77
C GLN A 258 -8.87 23.34 41.98
N LYS A 259 -7.91 23.90 42.72
CA LYS A 259 -8.16 24.78 43.87
C LYS A 259 -8.33 26.25 43.49
N MET A 260 -8.05 26.63 42.24
CA MET A 260 -8.22 28.01 41.78
C MET A 260 -9.69 28.34 41.61
N SER A 261 -10.06 29.59 41.89
CA SER A 261 -11.39 30.09 41.54
C SER A 261 -11.53 30.22 40.02
N ALA A 262 -12.78 30.26 39.52
CA ALA A 262 -13.04 30.41 38.09
C ALA A 262 -12.38 31.68 37.48
N GLN A 263 -12.32 32.77 38.25
CA GLN A 263 -11.68 34.02 37.82
C GLN A 263 -10.15 33.93 37.78
N GLU A 264 -9.54 33.12 38.63
CA GLU A 264 -8.09 32.90 38.62
C GLU A 264 -7.68 31.93 37.52
N TYR A 265 -8.51 30.92 37.26
CA TYR A 265 -8.33 30.01 36.14
C TYR A 265 -8.34 30.75 34.81
N GLU A 266 -9.30 31.66 34.61
CA GLU A 266 -9.40 32.46 33.38
C GLU A 266 -8.14 33.31 33.16
N LYS A 267 -7.66 33.98 34.21
CA LYS A 267 -6.44 34.80 34.17
C LYS A 267 -5.16 34.01 33.91
N ARG A 268 -5.09 32.75 34.32
CA ARG A 268 -3.91 31.88 34.17
C ARG A 268 -4.12 30.78 33.11
N SER A 269 -5.17 30.90 32.31
CA SER A 269 -5.57 29.88 31.33
C SER A 269 -4.47 29.63 30.29
N ASP A 270 -3.83 30.68 29.79
CA ASP A 270 -2.72 30.58 28.84
C ASP A 270 -1.51 29.85 29.44
N GLU A 271 -1.16 30.16 30.70
CA GLU A 271 -0.06 29.52 31.43
C GLU A 271 -0.33 28.02 31.67
N ILE A 272 -1.58 27.67 32.00
CA ILE A 272 -2.02 26.28 32.18
C ILE A 272 -1.92 25.52 30.85
N MET A 273 -2.41 26.11 29.75
CA MET A 273 -2.37 25.47 28.44
C MET A 273 -0.95 25.31 27.90
N GLU A 274 -0.06 26.28 28.12
CA GLU A 274 1.35 26.19 27.75
C GLU A 274 2.08 25.13 28.59
N ALA A 275 1.79 25.03 29.89
CA ALA A 275 2.33 23.97 30.75
C ALA A 275 1.89 22.57 30.28
N ILE A 276 0.63 22.41 29.86
CA ILE A 276 0.15 21.15 29.26
C ILE A 276 0.87 20.85 27.94
N ARG A 277 1.01 21.85 27.05
CA ARG A 277 1.66 21.68 25.74
C ARG A 277 3.15 21.37 25.84
N SER A 278 3.84 21.97 26.81
CA SER A 278 5.28 21.78 27.04
C SER A 278 5.60 20.55 27.88
N GLY A 279 4.60 19.77 28.33
CA GLY A 279 4.79 18.59 29.15
C GLY A 279 5.20 18.89 30.60
N LYS A 280 5.04 20.14 31.04
CA LYS A 280 5.37 20.61 32.39
C LYS A 280 4.18 20.61 33.35
N PHE A 281 3.04 20.06 32.92
CA PHE A 281 1.86 19.89 33.75
C PHE A 281 1.86 18.50 34.43
N ILE A 282 1.80 18.48 35.76
CA ILE A 282 1.77 17.26 36.57
C ILE A 282 0.32 16.91 36.93
N TYR A 283 -0.15 15.79 36.42
CA TYR A 283 -1.47 15.21 36.73
C TYR A 283 -1.43 14.44 38.05
N ASP A 284 -1.38 15.15 39.18
CA ASP A 284 -1.28 14.54 40.51
C ASP A 284 -2.63 14.02 41.06
N VAL A 285 -3.76 14.46 40.51
CA VAL A 285 -5.10 14.01 40.95
C VAL A 285 -5.65 12.90 40.05
N SER A 286 -5.49 13.03 38.73
CA SER A 286 -5.98 12.07 37.73
C SER A 286 -4.93 11.02 37.32
N GLY A 287 -3.64 11.28 37.56
CA GLY A 287 -2.52 10.40 37.16
C GLY A 287 -2.19 9.27 38.13
N SER A 288 -2.78 9.22 39.32
CA SER A 288 -2.56 8.12 40.30
C SER A 288 -3.16 6.76 39.87
N ALA A 289 -3.79 6.69 38.70
CA ALA A 289 -4.47 5.50 38.18
C ALA A 289 -3.84 4.91 36.90
N ARG A 290 -2.57 5.21 36.60
CA ARG A 290 -1.82 4.63 35.49
C ARG A 290 -0.50 4.01 35.94
#